data_AF-A0A6L8C615-F1
#
_entry.id   AF-A0A6L8C615-F1
#
_cell.length_a   1.000
_cell.length_b   1.000
_cell.length_c   1.000
_cell.angle_alpha   90.00
_cell.angle_beta   90.00
_cell.angle_gamma   90.00
#
_symmetry.space_group_name_H-M   'P 1'
#
loop_
_entity.id
_entity.type
_entity.pdbx_description
1 polymer ?
#
loop_
_entity_poly.entity_id
_entity_poly.type
_entity_poly.pdbx_seq_one_letter_code
_entity_poly.pdbx_strand_id
1 'polypeptide(L)'
;MSEFSNRIDSQRKILKTVNKIQWQGEPLLSLSQRAINRFTKANQLAGNSDIVRLLTQVSGKLFFLANKSQEQVTEEYQALVSEVMVIHNNIREVLAIDHTSSDKNNHKRNSLLSQN
;
A
#
# COMPACT_ATOMS: atom_id res chain seq x y z
N MET A 1 -7.08 -21.27 5.40
CA MET A 1 -5.77 -20.64 5.66
C MET A 1 -5.89 -19.16 5.37
N SER A 2 -5.57 -18.29 6.33
CA SER A 2 -5.59 -16.84 6.09
C SER A 2 -4.58 -16.50 5.00
N GLU A 3 -5.01 -15.72 4.01
CA GLU A 3 -4.18 -15.22 2.92
C GLU A 3 -2.98 -14.36 3.38
N PHE A 4 -2.92 -14.05 4.69
CA PHE A 4 -1.91 -13.25 5.36
C PHE A 4 -1.16 -14.03 6.45
N SER A 5 -1.29 -15.37 6.46
CA SER A 5 -0.57 -16.23 7.42
C SER A 5 0.93 -16.30 7.18
N ASN A 6 1.44 -15.69 6.10
CA ASN A 6 2.86 -15.60 5.79
C ASN A 6 3.23 -14.14 5.51
N ARG A 7 4.30 -13.65 6.16
CA ARG A 7 4.83 -12.30 5.99
C ARG A 7 5.17 -11.98 4.53
N ILE A 8 5.86 -12.89 3.84
CA ILE A 8 6.33 -12.66 2.47
C ILE A 8 5.14 -12.51 1.52
N ASP A 9 4.14 -13.38 1.67
CA ASP A 9 2.93 -13.31 0.84
C ASP A 9 2.13 -12.04 1.12
N SER A 10 2.02 -11.66 2.40
CA SER A 10 1.39 -10.40 2.83
C SER A 10 2.10 -9.19 2.22
N GLN A 11 3.43 -9.13 2.32
CA GLN A 11 4.24 -8.06 1.73
C GLN A 11 4.05 -7.99 0.20
N ARG A 12 4.11 -9.13 -0.50
CA ARG A 12 3.91 -9.17 -1.96
C ARG A 12 2.53 -8.67 -2.37
N LYS A 13 1.48 -9.03 -1.63
CA LYS A 13 0.12 -8.57 -1.90
C LYS A 13 -0.04 -7.07 -1.74
N ILE A 14 0.49 -6.51 -0.65
CA ILE A 14 0.44 -5.07 -0.41
C ILE A 14 1.17 -4.31 -1.52
N LEU A 15 2.40 -4.73 -1.86
CA LEU A 15 3.17 -4.12 -2.96
C LEU A 15 2.41 -4.19 -4.28
N LYS A 16 1.81 -5.35 -4.59
CA LYS A 16 1.00 -5.53 -5.81
C LYS A 16 -0.21 -4.60 -5.82
N THR A 17 -0.91 -4.43 -4.70
CA THR A 17 -2.05 -3.51 -4.60
C THR A 17 -1.64 -2.07 -4.83
N VAL A 18 -0.58 -1.61 -4.15
CA VAL A 18 -0.10 -0.22 -4.24
C VAL A 18 0.41 0.08 -5.65
N ASN A 19 1.15 -0.86 -6.26
CA ASN A 19 1.76 -0.67 -7.58
C ASN A 19 0.80 -0.95 -8.75
N LYS A 20 -0.47 -1.31 -8.50
CA LYS A 20 -1.51 -1.27 -9.56
C LYS A 20 -1.83 0.16 -9.98
N ILE A 21 -1.57 1.12 -9.10
CA ILE A 21 -1.74 2.54 -9.37
C ILE A 21 -0.56 3.04 -10.18
N GLN A 22 -0.86 3.88 -11.18
CA GLN A 22 0.16 4.54 -11.98
C GLN A 22 0.66 5.78 -11.23
N TRP A 23 1.75 5.60 -10.50
CA TRP A 23 2.43 6.67 -9.78
C TRP A 23 3.24 7.57 -10.72
N GLN A 24 3.39 8.84 -10.36
CA GLN A 24 4.09 9.85 -11.19
C GLN A 24 5.60 9.64 -11.25
N GLY A 25 6.20 9.17 -10.15
CA GLY A 25 7.64 8.97 -10.02
C GLY A 25 8.05 7.52 -10.20
N GLU A 26 7.88 6.72 -9.15
CA GLU A 26 8.38 5.34 -9.11
C GLU A 26 7.46 4.41 -8.33
N PRO A 27 7.47 3.09 -8.61
CA PRO A 27 6.73 2.12 -7.83
C PRO A 27 7.36 1.90 -6.44
N LEU A 28 6.54 1.47 -5.49
CA LEU A 28 7.00 1.05 -4.17
C LEU A 28 7.74 -0.29 -4.28
N LEU A 29 9.05 -0.30 -3.99
CA LEU A 29 9.89 -1.49 -4.18
C LEU A 29 9.90 -2.44 -2.97
N SER A 30 9.70 -1.93 -1.76
CA SER A 30 9.60 -2.72 -0.52
C SER A 30 8.88 -1.93 0.57
N LEU A 31 8.52 -2.61 1.66
CA LEU A 31 7.92 -1.98 2.83
C LEU A 31 8.94 -1.53 3.87
N SER A 32 10.25 -1.51 3.57
CA SER A 32 11.22 -0.93 4.51
C SER A 32 10.99 0.58 4.65
N GLN A 33 11.29 1.15 5.83
CA GLN A 33 11.12 2.59 6.05
C GLN A 33 11.90 3.43 5.01
N ARG A 34 13.09 2.98 4.61
CA ARG A 34 13.89 3.63 3.57
C ARG A 34 13.17 3.63 2.21
N ALA A 35 12.56 2.51 1.83
CA ALA A 35 11.82 2.41 0.58
C ALA A 35 10.52 3.23 0.60
N ILE A 36 9.79 3.23 1.72
CA ILE A 36 8.58 4.07 1.90
C ILE A 36 8.95 5.54 1.81
N ASN A 37 10.04 5.98 2.45
CA ASN A 37 10.50 7.37 2.37
C ASN A 37 10.91 7.77 0.95
N ARG A 38 11.61 6.89 0.22
CA ARG A 38 12.00 7.13 -1.17
C ARG A 38 10.77 7.25 -2.07
N PHE A 39 9.86 6.28 -1.98
CA PHE A 39 8.58 6.27 -2.71
C PHE A 39 7.76 7.53 -2.43
N THR A 40 7.64 7.94 -1.16
CA THR A 40 6.95 9.17 -0.76
C THR A 40 7.54 10.40 -1.43
N LYS A 41 8.87 10.54 -1.40
CA LYS A 41 9.58 11.67 -2.02
C LYS A 41 9.46 11.66 -3.55
N ALA A 42 9.71 10.52 -4.18
CA ALA A 42 9.68 10.39 -5.63
C ALA A 42 8.29 10.63 -6.23
N ASN A 43 7.23 10.31 -5.47
CA ASN A 43 5.84 10.52 -5.88
C ASN A 43 5.20 11.75 -5.27
N GLN A 44 5.98 12.61 -4.60
CA GLN A 44 5.53 13.87 -4.00
C GLN A 44 4.31 13.72 -3.08
N LEU A 45 4.23 12.59 -2.38
CA LEU A 45 3.14 12.32 -1.45
C LEU A 45 3.37 13.12 -0.17
N ALA A 46 2.29 13.68 0.40
CA ALA A 46 2.36 14.30 1.71
C ALA A 46 2.75 13.24 2.75
N GLY A 47 3.73 13.55 3.61
CA GLY A 47 4.24 12.59 4.61
C GLY A 47 3.19 12.15 5.64
N ASN A 48 2.14 12.95 5.84
CA ASN A 48 0.97 12.65 6.67
C ASN A 48 -0.25 12.14 5.87
N SER A 49 -0.09 11.87 4.57
CA SER A 49 -1.16 11.27 3.77
C SER A 49 -1.53 9.89 4.30
N ASP A 50 -2.79 9.49 4.10
CA ASP A 50 -3.28 8.21 4.59
C ASP A 50 -2.50 7.04 4.01
N ILE A 51 -2.12 7.09 2.73
CA ILE A 51 -1.33 6.02 2.12
C ILE A 51 0.04 5.88 2.79
N VAL A 52 0.75 6.97 3.06
CA VAL A 52 2.08 6.93 3.71
C VAL A 52 1.95 6.39 5.14
N ARG A 53 0.93 6.86 5.88
CA ARG A 53 0.65 6.40 7.24
C ARG A 53 0.33 4.91 7.29
N LEU A 54 -0.54 4.42 6.40
CA LEU A 54 -0.93 3.01 6.32
C LEU A 54 0.25 2.12 5.91
N LEU A 55 1.10 2.56 4.96
CA LEU A 55 2.32 1.85 4.57
C LEU A 55 3.31 1.72 5.72
N THR A 56 3.51 2.78 6.50
CA THR A 56 4.37 2.73 7.69
C THR A 56 3.80 1.82 8.77
N GLN A 57 2.48 1.85 9.00
CA GLN A 57 1.84 0.97 9.97
C GLN A 57 1.99 -0.51 9.58
N VAL A 58 1.68 -0.88 8.33
CA VAL A 58 1.75 -2.28 7.91
C VAL A 58 3.20 -2.79 7.85
N SER A 59 4.17 -1.92 7.55
CA SER A 59 5.59 -2.23 7.63
C SER A 59 5.98 -2.70 9.04
N GLY A 60 5.59 -1.94 10.07
CA GLY A 60 5.83 -2.30 11.45
C GLY A 60 5.20 -3.65 11.82
N LYS A 61 3.91 -3.84 11.49
CA LYS A 61 3.18 -5.08 11.79
C LYS A 61 3.80 -6.30 11.11
N LEU A 62 4.23 -6.18 9.85
CA LEU A 62 4.92 -7.26 9.14
C LEU A 62 6.32 -7.56 9.67
N PHE A 63 7.02 -6.58 10.25
CA PHE A 63 8.28 -6.82 10.94
C PHE A 63 8.04 -7.70 12.18
N PHE A 64 7.03 -7.38 13.00
CA PHE A 64 6.67 -8.19 14.15
C PHE A 64 6.18 -9.60 13.76
N LEU A 65 5.45 -9.73 12.64
CA LEU A 65 4.99 -11.03 12.13
C LEU A 65 6.17 -11.94 11.76
N ALA A 66 7.26 -11.39 11.24
CA ALA A 66 8.49 -12.12 10.94
C ALA A 66 9.11 -12.75 12.19
N ASN A 67 9.13 -11.96 13.27
CA ASN A 67 9.77 -12.35 14.52
C ASN A 67 8.91 -13.37 15.28
N LYS A 68 7.58 -13.26 15.19
CA LYS A 68 6.64 -14.14 15.89
C LYS A 68 6.31 -15.43 15.15
N SER A 69 6.43 -15.50 13.82
CA SER A 69 6.21 -16.74 13.06
C SER A 69 7.28 -17.81 13.32
N GLN A 70 8.37 -17.48 14.02
CA GLN A 70 9.38 -18.41 14.50
C GLN A 70 9.02 -19.02 15.87
N GLU A 71 7.97 -18.51 16.53
CA GLU A 71 7.36 -19.05 17.74
C GLU A 71 6.04 -19.77 17.40
N GLN A 72 5.52 -20.56 18.33
CA GLN A 72 4.23 -21.27 18.19
C GLN A 72 3.11 -20.28 17.82
N VAL A 73 2.14 -20.68 16.97
CA VAL A 73 1.01 -19.81 16.58
C VAL A 73 0.15 -19.49 17.81
N THR A 74 0.31 -18.28 18.34
CA THR A 74 -0.46 -17.76 19.49
C THR A 74 -1.67 -16.93 19.06
N GLU A 75 -2.54 -16.57 20.00
CA GLU A 75 -3.63 -15.61 19.76
C GLU A 75 -3.12 -14.25 19.28
N GLU A 76 -1.97 -13.80 19.81
CA GLU A 76 -1.29 -12.57 19.39
C GLU A 76 -0.90 -12.61 17.90
N TYR A 77 -0.48 -13.78 17.41
CA TYR A 77 -0.18 -13.98 15.99
C TYR A 77 -1.44 -13.80 15.12
N GLN A 78 -2.57 -14.38 15.52
CA GLN A 78 -3.83 -14.26 14.79
C GLN A 78 -4.38 -12.83 14.81
N ALA A 79 -4.23 -12.13 15.94
CA ALA A 79 -4.57 -10.71 16.04
C ALA A 79 -3.73 -9.88 15.06
N LEU A 80 -2.42 -10.12 15.00
CA LEU A 80 -1.51 -9.42 14.10
C LEU A 80 -1.85 -9.64 12.61
N VAL A 81 -2.19 -10.88 12.24
CA VAL A 81 -2.68 -11.21 10.89
C VAL A 81 -3.95 -10.44 10.55
N SER A 82 -4.89 -10.36 11.50
CA SER A 82 -6.15 -9.64 11.32
C SER A 82 -5.93 -8.13 11.14
N GLU A 83 -5.02 -7.53 11.91
CA GLU A 83 -4.65 -6.12 11.76
C GLU A 83 -4.02 -5.83 10.39
N VAL A 84 -3.12 -6.70 9.91
CA VAL A 84 -2.52 -6.55 8.57
C VAL A 84 -3.60 -6.59 7.48
N MET A 85 -4.60 -7.46 7.62
CA MET A 85 -5.74 -7.52 6.69
C MET A 85 -6.54 -6.23 6.69
N VAL A 86 -6.86 -5.68 7.87
CA VAL A 86 -7.58 -4.41 8.00
C VAL A 86 -6.79 -3.27 7.34
N ILE A 87 -5.49 -3.17 7.61
CA ILE A 87 -4.66 -2.11 7.02
C ILE A 87 -4.59 -2.27 5.49
N HIS A 88 -4.48 -3.50 4.97
CA HIS A 88 -4.48 -3.73 3.53
C HIS A 88 -5.80 -3.31 2.86
N ASN A 89 -6.95 -3.56 3.50
CA ASN A 89 -8.24 -3.08 3.01
C ASN A 89 -8.32 -1.55 3.00
N ASN A 90 -7.86 -0.89 4.07
CA ASN A 90 -7.82 0.57 4.13
C ASN A 90 -6.92 1.16 3.02
N ILE A 91 -5.79 0.51 2.71
CA ILE A 91 -4.95 0.90 1.56
C ILE A 91 -5.76 0.82 0.27
N ARG A 92 -6.50 -0.26 0.05
CA ARG A 92 -7.33 -0.40 -1.16
C ARG A 92 -8.39 0.68 -1.27
N GLU A 93 -9.03 1.03 -0.16
CA GLU A 93 -10.08 2.06 -0.11
C GLU A 93 -9.52 3.44 -0.43
N VAL A 94 -8.43 3.84 0.23
CA VAL A 94 -7.75 5.12 -0.03
C VAL A 94 -7.36 5.25 -1.51
N LEU A 95 -6.77 4.18 -2.08
CA LEU A 95 -6.37 4.18 -3.49
C LEU A 95 -7.57 4.19 -4.45
N ALA A 96 -8.70 3.58 -4.08
CA ALA A 96 -9.92 3.62 -4.89
C ALA A 96 -10.56 5.02 -4.90
N ILE A 97 -10.54 5.73 -3.77
CA ILE A 97 -11.07 7.09 -3.65
C ILE A 97 -10.25 8.05 -4.53
N ASP A 98 -8.91 7.98 -4.47
CA ASP A 98 -8.03 8.87 -5.26
C ASP A 98 -8.17 8.66 -6.78
N HIS A 99 -8.45 7.44 -7.24
CA HIS A 99 -8.65 7.15 -8.66
C HIS A 99 -9.97 7.72 -9.23
N THR A 100 -11.05 7.73 -8.45
CA THR A 100 -12.34 8.28 -8.92
C THR A 100 -12.31 9.79 -9.21
N SER A 101 -11.38 10.52 -8.60
CA SER A 101 -11.20 11.95 -8.84
C SER A 101 -10.31 12.26 -10.05
N SER A 102 -9.41 11.35 -10.43
CA SER A 102 -8.45 11.56 -11.53
C SER A 102 -9.05 11.20 -12.91
N ASP A 103 -9.92 10.20 -12.99
CA ASP A 103 -10.50 9.75 -14.28
C ASP A 103 -11.43 10.77 -14.94
N LYS A 104 -12.06 11.68 -14.17
CA LYS A 104 -12.93 12.73 -14.73
C LYS A 104 -12.17 13.84 -15.46
N ASN A 105 -10.86 14.01 -15.20
CA ASN A 105 -10.05 15.07 -15.80
C ASN A 105 -9.28 14.64 -17.06
N ASN A 106 -9.18 13.33 -17.34
CA ASN A 106 -8.43 12.83 -18.48
C ASN A 106 -9.28 12.77 -19.77
N HIS A 107 -10.60 12.62 -19.65
CA HIS A 107 -11.51 12.62 -20.80
C HIS A 107 -11.71 14.02 -21.42
N LYS A 108 -11.50 15.10 -20.65
CA LYS A 108 -11.71 16.48 -21.13
C LYS A 108 -10.50 17.08 -21.86
N ARG A 109 -9.28 16.55 -21.64
CA ARG A 109 -8.05 17.07 -22.28
C ARG A 109 -7.83 16.53 -23.70
N ASN A 110 -8.24 15.29 -23.99
CA ASN A 110 -8.07 14.71 -25.33
C ASN A 110 -9.12 15.16 -26.36
N SER A 111 -10.16 15.89 -25.94
CA SER A 111 -11.15 16.48 -26.86
C SER A 111 -10.77 17.88 -27.38
N LEU A 112 -9.73 18.52 -26.83
CA LEU A 112 -9.31 19.89 -27.21
C LEU A 112 -8.09 19.93 -28.12
N LEU A 113 -7.45 18.79 -28.40
CA LEU A 113 -6.26 18.68 -29.25
C LEU A 113 -6.54 18.14 -30.65
N SER A 114 -7.82 17.94 -31.01
CA SER A 114 -8.25 17.43 -32.32
C SER A 114 -9.02 18.45 -33.17
N GLN A 115 -8.90 19.75 -32.87
CA GLN A 115 -9.49 20.84 -33.67
C GLN A 115 -8.52 21.97 -34.01
N ASN A 116 -7.25 21.67 -34.29
CA ASN A 116 -6.35 22.60 -35.00
C ASN A 116 -5.51 21.85 -36.02
#